data_AF-A0A935TDT1-F1
#
_entry.id   AF-A0A935TDT1-F1
#
_cell.length_a   1.000
_cell.length_b   1.000
_cell.length_c   1.000
_cell.angle_alpha   90.00
_cell.angle_beta   90.00
_cell.angle_gamma   90.00
#
_symmetry.space_group_name_H-M   'P 1'
#
loop_
_entity.id
_entity.type
_entity.pdbx_description
1 polymer ?
#
loop_
_entity_poly.entity_id
_entity_poly.type
_entity_poly.pdbx_seq_one_letter_code
_entity_poly.pdbx_strand_id
1 'polypeptide(L)'
;MKYILIFIFATIFISCQESEIVYDYPDGIHKPDNIIESNGCGNIFVYQFLDSLKALTVSINSNEYSLTKKRQDIDLDISNPNVSVVLEISPNNPDSIYFNFCNDIAYPNHGTTIKYKATSGKLSFSVSEDNPIKEPAWETFYYITVRIIDLHLLNQATNEEIIIDDAIFWNVEVGWLAG
;
A
#
# COMPACT_ATOMS: atom_id res chain seq x y z
N MET A 1 24.92 48.56 -44.70
CA MET A 1 24.09 48.30 -43.49
C MET A 1 23.40 46.96 -43.69
N LYS A 2 23.82 45.92 -42.94
CA LYS A 2 23.16 44.60 -42.92
C LYS A 2 22.74 44.36 -41.48
N TYR A 3 21.43 44.34 -41.23
CA TYR A 3 20.85 43.99 -39.93
C TYR A 3 20.53 42.50 -39.95
N ILE A 4 21.18 41.73 -39.08
CA ILE A 4 20.88 40.32 -38.83
C ILE A 4 19.85 40.30 -37.70
N LEU A 5 18.62 39.94 -38.04
CA LEU A 5 17.53 39.65 -37.10
C LEU A 5 17.77 38.25 -36.51
N ILE A 6 18.07 38.19 -35.21
CA ILE A 6 18.13 36.94 -34.46
C ILE A 6 16.73 36.68 -33.89
N PHE A 7 16.04 35.69 -34.43
CA PHE A 7 14.79 35.17 -33.88
C PHE A 7 15.13 34.23 -32.73
N ILE A 8 14.94 34.69 -31.49
CA ILE A 8 15.04 33.85 -30.30
C ILE A 8 13.68 33.13 -30.16
N PHE A 9 13.62 31.87 -30.57
CA PHE A 9 12.51 30.97 -30.27
C PHE A 9 12.61 30.57 -28.79
N ALA A 10 11.87 31.27 -27.94
CA ALA A 10 11.66 30.85 -26.55
C ALA A 10 10.65 29.68 -26.55
N THR A 11 11.16 28.45 -26.52
CA THR A 11 10.35 27.27 -26.21
C THR A 11 9.99 27.33 -24.74
N ILE A 12 8.77 27.81 -24.44
CA ILE A 12 8.16 27.71 -23.12
C ILE A 12 7.92 26.21 -22.89
N PHE A 13 8.74 25.61 -22.02
CA PHE A 13 8.44 24.30 -21.44
C PHE A 13 7.20 24.47 -20.55
N ILE A 14 6.02 24.28 -21.14
CA ILE A 14 4.80 24.03 -20.38
C ILE A 14 4.98 22.62 -19.82
N SER A 15 5.49 22.49 -18.60
CA SER A 15 5.34 21.23 -17.88
C SER A 15 3.84 21.03 -17.70
N CYS A 16 3.27 20.04 -18.39
CA CYS A 16 1.99 19.48 -18.01
C CYS A 16 2.15 19.00 -16.57
N GLN A 17 1.70 19.81 -15.62
CA GLN A 17 1.44 19.35 -14.27
C GLN A 17 0.18 18.50 -14.42
N GLU A 18 0.37 17.18 -14.58
CA GLU A 18 -0.74 16.24 -14.54
C GLU A 18 -1.51 16.54 -13.26
N SER A 19 -2.78 16.90 -13.42
CA SER A 19 -3.64 17.17 -12.27
C SER A 19 -3.72 15.88 -11.47
N GLU A 20 -3.19 15.88 -10.25
CA GLU A 20 -3.45 14.82 -9.29
C GLU A 20 -4.96 14.61 -9.22
N ILE A 21 -5.42 13.44 -9.62
CA ILE A 21 -6.82 13.06 -9.46
C ILE A 21 -7.01 12.88 -7.95
N VAL A 22 -7.61 13.89 -7.31
CA VAL A 22 -7.97 13.81 -5.90
C VAL A 22 -9.22 12.94 -5.81
N TYR A 23 -9.04 11.68 -5.43
CA TYR A 23 -10.15 10.81 -5.07
C TYR A 23 -10.67 11.21 -3.70
N ASP A 24 -11.87 11.78 -3.66
CA ASP A 24 -12.59 12.08 -2.41
C ASP A 24 -13.56 10.93 -2.16
N TYR A 25 -13.11 9.94 -1.40
CA TYR A 25 -13.91 8.77 -1.10
C TYR A 25 -14.94 9.11 -0.02
N PRO A 26 -16.18 8.58 -0.10
CA PRO A 26 -17.20 8.75 0.94
C PRO A 26 -16.90 7.93 2.21
N ASP A 27 -15.64 7.53 2.43
CA ASP A 27 -15.22 6.49 3.37
C ASP A 27 -14.86 6.99 4.77
N GLY A 28 -14.89 8.31 5.00
CA GLY A 28 -14.57 8.91 6.29
C GLY A 28 -13.11 8.69 6.72
N ILE A 29 -12.24 8.31 5.79
CA ILE A 29 -10.80 8.28 5.95
C ILE A 29 -10.30 9.52 5.19
N HIS A 30 -9.57 10.40 5.87
CA HIS A 30 -9.02 11.58 5.21
C HIS A 30 -7.66 11.25 4.60
N LYS A 31 -7.41 11.80 3.40
CA LYS A 31 -6.09 11.75 2.77
C LYS A 31 -5.03 12.26 3.76
N PRO A 32 -4.02 11.45 4.12
CA PRO A 32 -2.92 11.92 4.95
C PRO A 32 -2.07 12.96 4.19
N ASP A 33 -1.40 13.85 4.92
CA ASP A 33 -0.52 14.88 4.33
C ASP A 33 0.62 14.28 3.50
N ASN A 34 1.03 13.05 3.82
CA ASN A 34 1.97 12.26 3.05
C ASN A 34 1.22 11.04 2.49
N ILE A 35 1.12 10.96 1.16
CA ILE A 35 0.54 9.80 0.49
C ILE A 35 1.51 8.63 0.60
N ILE A 36 0.97 7.47 0.94
CA ILE A 36 1.71 6.24 1.01
C ILE A 36 1.15 5.33 -0.07
N GLU A 37 1.99 5.09 -1.09
CA GLU A 37 1.67 4.25 -2.25
C GLU A 37 2.28 2.86 -2.09
N SER A 38 1.56 1.86 -2.57
CA SER A 38 1.94 0.46 -2.58
C SER A 38 1.25 -0.23 -3.73
N ASN A 39 1.74 -1.40 -4.17
CA ASN A 39 1.10 -2.24 -5.18
C ASN A 39 1.03 -3.70 -4.71
N GLY A 40 0.03 -4.45 -5.17
CA GLY A 40 -0.15 -5.88 -4.85
C GLY A 40 -0.85 -6.67 -5.95
N CYS A 41 -0.56 -7.98 -6.04
CA CYS A 41 -1.08 -8.88 -7.07
C CYS A 41 -2.17 -9.84 -6.56
N GLY A 42 -3.36 -9.80 -7.15
CA GLY A 42 -4.44 -10.78 -6.94
C GLY A 42 -5.21 -10.59 -5.62
N ASN A 43 -4.57 -10.91 -4.49
CA ASN A 43 -5.09 -10.52 -3.18
C ASN A 43 -4.67 -9.08 -2.88
N ILE A 44 -5.44 -8.38 -2.05
CA ILE A 44 -5.06 -7.04 -1.60
C ILE A 44 -3.79 -7.19 -0.76
N PHE A 45 -2.68 -6.66 -1.26
CA PHE A 45 -1.43 -6.53 -0.53
C PHE A 45 -0.96 -5.09 -0.62
N VAL A 46 -0.88 -4.43 0.53
CA VAL A 46 -0.40 -3.05 0.63
C VAL A 46 0.73 -2.97 1.65
N TYR A 47 1.75 -2.15 1.39
CA TYR A 47 2.90 -1.98 2.25
C TYR A 47 3.37 -0.53 2.29
N GLN A 48 4.07 -0.17 3.35
CA GLN A 48 4.63 1.16 3.50
C GLN A 48 5.94 1.09 4.26
N PHE A 49 6.96 1.80 3.77
CA PHE A 49 8.16 2.04 4.55
C PHE A 49 7.86 3.09 5.62
N LEU A 50 8.04 2.73 6.89
CA LEU A 50 7.97 3.68 8.01
C LEU A 50 9.31 4.43 8.15
N ASP A 51 10.41 3.75 7.85
CA ASP A 51 11.74 4.29 7.70
C ASP A 51 12.57 3.36 6.80
N SER A 52 13.86 3.65 6.64
CA SER A 52 14.74 2.84 5.78
C SER A 52 14.90 1.38 6.23
N LEU A 53 14.57 1.04 7.47
CA LEU A 53 14.73 -0.28 8.07
C LEU A 53 13.40 -0.91 8.48
N LYS A 54 12.26 -0.25 8.27
CA LYS A 54 10.96 -0.73 8.74
C LYS A 54 9.90 -0.59 7.66
N ALA A 55 9.12 -1.65 7.45
CA ALA A 55 7.98 -1.61 6.57
C ALA A 55 6.76 -2.30 7.19
N LEU A 56 5.62 -1.63 7.16
CA LEU A 56 4.34 -2.19 7.59
C LEU A 56 3.61 -2.73 6.36
N THR A 57 3.14 -3.97 6.43
CA THR A 57 2.39 -4.64 5.37
C THR A 57 1.01 -5.03 5.85
N VAL A 58 0.07 -5.05 4.93
CA VAL A 58 -1.31 -5.51 5.13
C VAL A 58 -1.67 -6.42 3.97
N SER A 59 -2.17 -7.60 4.29
CA SER A 59 -2.70 -8.56 3.34
C SER A 59 -4.16 -8.83 3.69
N ILE A 60 -5.06 -8.71 2.71
CA ILE A 60 -6.49 -9.00 2.84
C ILE A 60 -6.85 -9.99 1.71
N ASN A 61 -7.39 -11.15 2.09
CA ASN A 61 -7.96 -12.10 1.15
C ASN A 61 -9.27 -11.53 0.60
N SER A 62 -9.21 -10.96 -0.59
CA SER A 62 -10.33 -10.26 -1.19
C SER A 62 -11.51 -11.15 -1.56
N ASN A 63 -11.34 -12.48 -1.61
CA ASN A 63 -12.43 -13.42 -1.87
C ASN A 63 -13.36 -13.58 -0.66
N GLU A 64 -12.90 -13.23 0.54
CA GLU A 64 -13.62 -13.42 1.80
C GLU A 64 -14.38 -12.16 2.22
N TYR A 65 -14.19 -11.06 1.48
CA TYR A 65 -14.80 -9.77 1.75
C TYR A 65 -15.51 -9.24 0.50
N SER A 66 -16.79 -8.88 0.64
CA SER A 66 -17.50 -8.16 -0.43
C SER A 66 -17.00 -6.72 -0.48
N LEU A 67 -16.00 -6.46 -1.33
CA LEU A 67 -15.38 -5.15 -1.45
C LEU A 67 -16.37 -4.10 -1.98
N THR A 68 -16.46 -2.97 -1.28
CA THR A 68 -17.36 -1.87 -1.63
C THR A 68 -16.68 -0.50 -1.43
N LYS A 69 -17.21 0.52 -2.11
CA LYS A 69 -16.87 1.93 -1.89
C LYS A 69 -17.20 2.42 -0.48
N LYS A 70 -18.11 1.73 0.22
CA LYS A 70 -18.42 2.06 1.61
C LYS A 70 -17.33 1.52 2.52
N ARG A 71 -16.99 2.29 3.56
CA ARG A 71 -16.08 1.84 4.62
C ARG A 71 -16.57 0.53 5.24
N GLN A 72 -15.68 -0.44 5.30
CA GLN A 72 -15.84 -1.71 6.01
C GLN A 72 -14.89 -1.71 7.19
N ASP A 73 -15.39 -2.09 8.36
CA ASP A 73 -14.61 -2.17 9.59
C ASP A 73 -14.51 -3.62 10.04
N ILE A 74 -13.31 -4.03 10.44
CA ILE A 74 -13.05 -5.32 11.07
C ILE A 74 -12.10 -5.15 12.25
N ASP A 75 -12.27 -5.98 13.27
CA ASP A 75 -11.28 -6.12 14.33
C ASP A 75 -10.21 -7.11 13.87
N LEU A 76 -8.94 -6.77 14.08
CA LEU A 76 -7.82 -7.67 13.84
C LEU A 76 -7.80 -8.74 14.93
N ASP A 77 -7.84 -9.99 14.49
CA ASP A 77 -7.76 -11.17 15.33
C ASP A 77 -6.69 -12.10 14.77
N ILE A 78 -5.78 -12.55 15.63
CA ILE A 78 -4.73 -13.53 15.29
C ILE A 78 -5.30 -14.85 14.77
N SER A 79 -6.57 -15.16 15.09
CA SER A 79 -7.26 -16.35 14.62
C SER A 79 -7.80 -16.23 13.20
N ASN A 80 -7.90 -15.03 12.65
CA ASN A 80 -8.43 -14.78 11.30
C ASN A 80 -7.31 -14.90 10.25
N PRO A 81 -7.29 -15.96 9.41
CA PRO A 81 -6.24 -16.12 8.39
C PRO A 81 -6.44 -15.21 7.17
N ASN A 82 -7.59 -14.56 7.03
CA ASN A 82 -7.96 -13.79 5.85
C ASN A 82 -7.44 -12.36 5.89
N VAL A 83 -6.93 -11.90 7.04
CA VAL A 83 -6.31 -10.59 7.18
C VAL A 83 -5.02 -10.73 7.97
N SER A 84 -3.95 -10.16 7.46
CA SER A 84 -2.65 -10.15 8.14
C SER A 84 -2.07 -8.75 8.09
N VAL A 85 -1.58 -8.28 9.23
CA VAL A 85 -0.81 -7.04 9.33
C VAL A 85 0.53 -7.38 9.97
N VAL A 86 1.63 -7.01 9.30
CA VAL A 86 2.99 -7.39 9.70
C VAL A 86 3.91 -6.19 9.58
N LEU A 87 4.64 -5.89 10.65
CA LEU A 87 5.77 -4.98 10.62
C LEU A 87 7.05 -5.78 10.40
N GLU A 88 7.72 -5.53 9.29
CA GLU A 88 9.02 -6.08 8.95
C GLU A 88 10.13 -5.09 9.33
N ILE A 89 11.12 -5.56 10.08
CA ILE A 89 12.28 -4.78 10.51
C ILE A 89 13.55 -5.41 9.96
N SER A 90 14.31 -4.67 9.17
CA SER A 90 15.66 -5.05 8.78
C SER A 90 16.63 -4.74 9.91
N PRO A 91 17.45 -5.73 10.36
CA PRO A 91 18.42 -5.50 11.41
C PRO A 91 19.61 -4.65 10.95
N ASN A 92 19.98 -4.71 9.66
CA ASN A 92 21.29 -4.23 9.21
C ASN A 92 21.31 -3.43 7.89
N ASN A 93 20.35 -3.63 6.99
CA ASN A 93 20.36 -2.98 5.66
C ASN A 93 18.94 -2.78 5.10
N PRO A 94 18.57 -1.58 4.64
CA PRO A 94 17.29 -1.32 3.94
C PRO A 94 16.93 -2.33 2.86
N ASP A 95 17.91 -2.79 2.07
CA ASP A 95 17.73 -3.75 0.97
C ASP A 95 17.28 -5.14 1.45
N SER A 96 17.22 -5.36 2.77
CA SER A 96 16.76 -6.63 3.34
C SER A 96 15.24 -6.76 3.37
N ILE A 97 14.51 -5.64 3.31
CA ILE A 97 13.04 -5.68 3.22
C ILE A 97 12.69 -5.88 1.75
N TYR A 98 12.19 -7.07 1.43
CA TYR A 98 11.73 -7.44 0.11
C TYR A 98 10.41 -8.19 0.21
N PHE A 99 9.48 -7.86 -0.68
CA PHE A 99 8.19 -8.54 -0.77
C PHE A 99 8.10 -9.23 -2.13
N ASN A 100 7.77 -10.52 -2.12
CA ASN A 100 7.52 -11.23 -3.38
C ASN A 100 6.05 -11.04 -3.76
N PHE A 101 5.77 -10.04 -4.59
CA PHE A 101 4.41 -9.57 -4.87
C PHE A 101 3.57 -10.51 -5.73
N CYS A 102 4.20 -11.16 -6.70
CA CYS A 102 3.54 -11.97 -7.72
C CYS A 102 4.10 -13.40 -7.83
N ASN A 103 5.10 -13.77 -7.01
CA ASN A 103 5.87 -15.00 -7.14
C ASN A 103 6.57 -15.23 -8.50
N ASP A 104 6.49 -14.27 -9.43
CA ASP A 104 7.07 -14.39 -10.77
C ASP A 104 8.60 -14.19 -10.79
N ILE A 105 9.13 -13.37 -9.86
CA ILE A 105 10.57 -13.08 -9.74
C ILE A 105 11.02 -13.22 -8.29
N ALA A 106 11.91 -14.18 -8.05
CA ALA A 106 12.65 -14.30 -6.79
C ALA A 106 14.08 -13.78 -7.00
N TYR A 107 14.39 -12.59 -6.48
CA TYR A 107 15.76 -12.08 -6.49
C TYR A 107 16.64 -12.91 -5.53
N PRO A 108 17.91 -13.20 -5.85
CA PRO A 108 18.74 -14.07 -5.01
C PRO A 108 19.14 -13.46 -3.65
N ASN A 109 19.00 -12.14 -3.47
CA ASN A 109 19.40 -11.43 -2.25
C ASN A 109 18.20 -11.04 -1.38
N HIS A 110 17.47 -12.01 -0.85
CA HIS A 110 16.49 -11.75 0.22
C HIS A 110 17.25 -11.55 1.52
N GLY A 111 17.28 -10.34 2.05
CA GLY A 111 17.73 -10.15 3.42
C GLY A 111 16.75 -10.77 4.41
N THR A 112 17.23 -11.08 5.61
CA THR A 112 16.38 -11.61 6.69
C THR A 112 15.75 -10.46 7.46
N THR A 113 14.42 -10.40 7.48
CA THR A 113 13.65 -9.44 8.30
C THR A 113 13.18 -10.08 9.61
N ILE A 114 13.10 -9.27 10.66
CA ILE A 114 12.41 -9.60 11.90
C ILE A 114 10.95 -9.19 11.72
N LYS A 115 10.01 -10.11 11.96
CA LYS A 115 8.58 -9.87 11.75
C LYS A 115 7.85 -9.73 13.08
N TYR A 116 7.16 -8.61 13.25
CA TYR A 116 6.16 -8.42 14.30
C TYR A 116 4.79 -8.60 13.67
N LYS A 117 3.96 -9.47 14.25
CA LYS A 117 2.64 -9.80 13.71
C LYS A 117 1.55 -9.15 14.55
N ALA A 118 0.49 -8.68 13.90
CA ALA A 118 -0.61 -8.07 14.60
C ALA A 118 -1.29 -9.07 15.55
N THR A 119 -1.55 -8.62 16.77
CA THR A 119 -2.30 -9.36 17.79
C THR A 119 -3.69 -8.76 18.02
N SER A 120 -3.82 -7.44 17.81
CA SER A 120 -5.09 -6.71 17.90
C SER A 120 -5.01 -5.37 17.18
N GLY A 121 -6.17 -4.75 16.98
CA GLY A 121 -6.35 -3.43 16.38
C GLY A 121 -7.61 -3.38 15.53
N LYS A 122 -7.93 -2.22 14.98
CA LYS A 122 -9.10 -2.04 14.11
C LYS A 122 -8.66 -1.69 12.70
N LEU A 123 -9.05 -2.50 11.72
CA LEU A 123 -8.77 -2.27 10.32
C LEU A 123 -10.04 -1.79 9.61
N SER A 124 -9.91 -0.70 8.85
CA SER A 124 -10.96 -0.09 8.06
C SER A 124 -10.51 -0.01 6.61
N PHE A 125 -11.36 -0.38 5.66
CA PHE A 125 -11.01 -0.32 4.24
C PHE A 125 -12.20 0.02 3.34
N SER A 126 -11.87 0.57 2.18
CA SER A 126 -12.80 0.97 1.10
C SER A 126 -12.08 0.81 -0.24
N VAL A 127 -12.82 0.57 -1.31
CA VAL A 127 -12.27 0.47 -2.68
C VAL A 127 -12.88 1.50 -3.62
N SER A 128 -12.26 1.74 -4.77
CA SER A 128 -12.72 2.74 -5.75
C SER A 128 -14.03 2.38 -6.47
N GLU A 129 -14.38 1.10 -6.55
CA GLU A 129 -15.64 0.64 -7.16
C GLU A 129 -16.23 -0.55 -6.38
N ASP A 130 -17.55 -0.74 -6.44
CA ASP A 130 -18.19 -1.87 -5.77
C ASP A 130 -17.93 -3.17 -6.55
N ASN A 131 -17.48 -4.22 -5.85
CA ASN A 131 -17.08 -5.50 -6.43
C ASN A 131 -16.10 -5.34 -7.62
N PRO A 132 -14.90 -4.77 -7.37
CA PRO A 132 -13.95 -4.48 -8.44
C PRO A 132 -13.46 -5.74 -9.14
N ILE A 133 -13.36 -6.86 -8.41
CA ILE A 133 -12.84 -8.14 -8.91
C ILE A 133 -13.80 -8.71 -9.96
N LYS A 134 -13.41 -8.56 -11.23
CA LYS A 134 -14.14 -9.04 -12.41
C LYS A 134 -13.38 -10.23 -13.02
N GLU A 135 -14.11 -11.12 -13.68
CA GLU A 135 -13.51 -12.20 -14.47
C GLU A 135 -13.24 -11.73 -15.90
N PRO A 136 -12.02 -11.90 -16.44
CA PRO A 136 -10.87 -12.52 -15.79
C PRO A 136 -10.10 -11.56 -14.86
N ALA A 137 -9.68 -12.05 -13.69
CA ALA A 137 -9.08 -11.22 -12.63
C ALA A 137 -7.80 -10.44 -13.04
N TRP A 138 -7.14 -10.84 -14.13
CA TRP A 138 -5.87 -10.26 -14.57
C TRP A 138 -5.97 -8.95 -15.36
N GLU A 139 -7.18 -8.50 -15.73
CA GLU A 139 -7.39 -7.21 -16.40
C GLU A 139 -7.90 -6.11 -15.46
N THR A 140 -8.03 -6.41 -14.17
CA THR A 140 -8.70 -5.49 -13.23
C THR A 140 -7.68 -4.78 -12.34
N PHE A 141 -7.70 -3.45 -12.44
CA PHE A 141 -7.05 -2.53 -11.51
C PHE A 141 -8.10 -1.71 -10.78
N TYR A 142 -7.94 -1.55 -9.49
CA TYR A 142 -8.76 -0.68 -8.66
C TYR A 142 -7.91 -0.11 -7.54
N TYR A 143 -8.41 0.92 -6.87
CA TYR A 143 -7.72 1.53 -5.75
C TYR A 143 -8.34 1.11 -4.44
N ILE A 144 -7.52 0.91 -3.42
CA ILE A 144 -7.94 0.64 -2.06
C ILE A 144 -7.39 1.71 -1.11
N THR A 145 -8.19 2.08 -0.13
CA THR A 145 -7.74 2.81 1.05
C THR A 145 -7.86 1.88 2.26
N VAL A 146 -6.80 1.78 3.05
CA VAL A 146 -6.76 1.00 4.29
C VAL A 146 -6.33 1.91 5.43
N ARG A 147 -7.05 1.89 6.54
CA ARG A 147 -6.67 2.54 7.79
C ARG A 147 -6.61 1.51 8.90
N ILE A 148 -5.62 1.62 9.76
CA ILE A 148 -5.46 0.77 10.94
C ILE A 148 -5.35 1.68 12.15
N ILE A 149 -6.11 1.39 13.20
CA ILE A 149 -6.14 2.14 14.44
C ILE A 149 -5.80 1.19 15.59
N ASP A 150 -5.03 1.69 16.57
CA ASP A 150 -4.70 0.96 17.81
C ASP A 150 -4.09 -0.42 17.52
N LEU A 151 -3.08 -0.44 16.65
CA LEU A 151 -2.45 -1.67 16.16
C LEU A 151 -1.40 -2.15 17.16
N HIS A 152 -1.61 -3.32 17.73
CA HIS A 152 -0.64 -4.02 18.57
C HIS A 152 0.07 -5.11 17.77
N LEU A 153 1.40 -5.09 17.79
CA LEU A 153 2.27 -5.97 17.03
C LEU A 153 3.23 -6.69 17.98
N LEU A 154 3.29 -8.02 17.91
CA LEU A 154 4.14 -8.83 18.78
C LEU A 154 5.22 -9.57 17.98
N ASN A 155 6.47 -9.47 18.45
CA ASN A 155 7.53 -10.38 18.05
C ASN A 155 7.48 -11.63 18.93
N GLN A 156 7.08 -12.76 18.35
CA GLN A 156 6.91 -14.02 19.08
C GLN A 156 8.22 -14.59 19.65
N ALA A 157 9.38 -14.21 19.10
CA ALA A 157 10.67 -14.71 19.57
C ALA A 157 11.20 -13.95 20.79
N THR A 158 10.99 -12.63 20.82
CA THR A 158 11.49 -11.75 21.90
C THR A 158 10.41 -11.35 22.91
N ASN A 159 9.13 -11.59 22.59
CA ASN A 159 7.97 -11.10 23.32
C ASN A 159 7.94 -9.57 23.45
N GLU A 160 8.56 -8.89 22.49
CA GLU A 160 8.54 -7.42 22.37
C GLU A 160 7.28 -6.99 21.63
N GLU A 161 6.62 -5.98 22.18
CA GLU A 161 5.40 -5.39 21.64
C GLU A 161 5.67 -4.00 21.08
N ILE A 162 5.10 -3.72 19.90
CA ILE A 162 5.09 -2.41 19.27
C ILE A 162 3.64 -2.00 19.08
N ILE A 163 3.34 -0.75 19.40
CA ILE A 163 2.01 -0.14 19.23
C ILE A 163 2.10 0.94 18.16
N ILE A 164 1.17 0.92 17.21
CA ILE A 164 1.00 1.95 16.18
C ILE A 164 -0.41 2.52 16.32
N ASP A 165 -0.51 3.78 16.71
CA ASP A 165 -1.80 4.43 17.00
C ASP A 165 -2.70 4.54 15.76
N ASP A 166 -2.11 4.93 14.62
CA ASP A 166 -2.81 5.11 13.35
C ASP A 166 -1.85 4.87 12.17
N ALA A 167 -2.32 4.16 11.14
CA ALA A 167 -1.61 3.96 9.88
C ALA A 167 -2.61 4.00 8.72
N ILE A 168 -2.29 4.74 7.66
CA ILE A 168 -3.18 4.92 6.50
C ILE A 168 -2.42 4.63 5.21
N PHE A 169 -2.89 3.64 4.46
CA PHE A 169 -2.54 3.35 3.08
C PHE A 169 -3.60 4.03 2.21
N TRP A 170 -3.23 5.07 1.49
CA TRP A 170 -4.19 5.93 0.81
C TRP A 170 -4.16 5.72 -0.69
N ASN A 171 -5.31 5.36 -1.28
CA ASN A 171 -5.46 5.24 -2.73
C ASN A 171 -4.37 4.38 -3.38
N VAL A 172 -4.17 3.20 -2.83
CA VAL A 172 -3.20 2.21 -3.29
C VAL A 172 -3.78 1.45 -4.49
N GLU A 173 -3.05 1.41 -5.60
CA GLU A 173 -3.42 0.59 -6.74
C GLU A 173 -3.26 -0.91 -6.42
N VAL A 174 -4.31 -1.69 -6.65
CA VAL A 174 -4.34 -3.14 -6.47
C VAL A 174 -4.89 -3.76 -7.74
N GLY A 175 -4.23 -4.81 -8.21
CA GLY A 175 -4.61 -5.49 -9.43
C GLY A 175 -3.56 -6.52 -9.82
N TRP A 176 -3.90 -7.38 -10.77
CA TRP A 176 -2.92 -8.34 -11.27
C TRP A 176 -1.97 -7.62 -12.24
N LEU A 177 -0.80 -7.18 -11.74
CA LEU A 177 0.30 -6.75 -12.59
C LEU A 177 1.19 -7.96 -12.86
N ALA A 178 1.43 -8.31 -14.12
CA ALA A 178 2.53 -9.23 -14.42
C ALA A 178 3.86 -8.55 -14.01
N GLY A 179 4.65 -9.21 -13.16
CA GLY A 179 5.96 -8.74 -12.70
C GLY A 179 7.09 -9.14 -13.62
#